data_AF-A0A820FCP1-F1
#
_entry.id   AF-A0A820FCP1-F1
#
_cell.length_a   1.000
_cell.length_b   1.000
_cell.length_c   1.000
_cell.angle_alpha   90.00
_cell.angle_beta   90.00
_cell.angle_gamma   90.00
#
_symmetry.space_group_name_H-M   'P 1'
#
loop_
_entity.id
_entity.type
_entity.pdbx_description
1 polymer ?
#
loop_
_entity_poly.entity_id
_entity_poly.type
_entity_poly.pdbx_seq_one_letter_code
_entity_poly.pdbx_strand_id
1 'polypeptide(L)'
;MADNDTESLQWIKYVLLQSTIGPSLLCDIYIFIYFIRHWQKEIVKSPQHHVIICMLIISFLQKTTDAPLLLFYFRWGENVQQTYTFCAVWIWLDCTLTGCAMQLGFVLKGICLFFIIN
;
A
#
# COMPACT_ATOMS: atom_id res chain seq x y z
N MET A 1 -19.65 32.80 4.87
CA MET A 1 -19.07 32.70 3.51
C MET A 1 -17.85 31.79 3.48
N ALA A 2 -16.97 31.80 4.49
CA ALA A 2 -15.79 30.92 4.56
C ALA A 2 -16.06 29.40 4.69
N ASP A 3 -17.27 28.99 5.08
CA ASP A 3 -17.62 27.58 5.35
C ASP A 3 -17.83 26.75 4.06
N ASN A 4 -18.25 27.41 2.98
CA ASN A 4 -18.59 26.74 1.71
C ASN A 4 -17.33 26.33 0.90
N ASP A 5 -16.21 27.04 1.13
CA ASP A 5 -14.94 26.81 0.44
C ASP A 5 -14.23 25.55 0.96
N THR A 6 -14.36 25.26 2.26
CA THR A 6 -13.75 24.09 2.89
C THR A 6 -14.41 22.78 2.46
N GLU A 7 -15.74 22.74 2.35
CA GLU A 7 -16.47 21.54 1.91
C GLU A 7 -16.13 21.20 0.45
N SER A 8 -16.11 22.21 -0.43
CA SER A 8 -15.75 22.04 -1.84
C SER A 8 -14.33 21.48 -2.00
N LEU A 9 -13.38 21.96 -1.18
CA LEU A 9 -12.00 21.49 -1.20
C LEU A 9 -11.89 20.02 -0.73
N GLN A 10 -12.62 19.62 0.30
CA GLN A 10 -12.63 18.24 0.79
C GLN A 10 -13.21 17.28 -0.26
N TRP A 11 -14.27 17.68 -0.96
CA TRP A 11 -14.86 16.89 -2.03
C TRP A 11 -13.89 16.67 -3.20
N ILE A 12 -13.18 17.72 -3.63
CA ILE A 12 -12.15 17.61 -4.68
C ILE A 12 -11.03 16.65 -4.25
N LYS A 13 -10.55 16.75 -3.00
CA LYS A 13 -9.54 15.83 -2.46
C LYS A 13 -10.04 14.38 -2.44
N TYR A 14 -11.28 14.16 -2.05
CA TYR A 14 -11.92 12.84 -2.05
C TYR A 14 -11.95 12.22 -3.45
N VAL A 15 -12.44 12.97 -4.45
CA VAL A 15 -12.53 12.50 -5.84
C VAL A 15 -11.13 12.22 -6.41
N LEU A 16 -10.16 13.11 -6.16
CA LEU A 16 -8.79 12.95 -6.63
C LEU A 16 -8.12 11.72 -6.01
N LEU A 17 -8.29 11.51 -4.71
CA LEU A 17 -7.80 10.34 -3.99
C LEU A 17 -8.41 9.04 -4.56
N GLN A 18 -9.74 9.01 -4.72
CA GLN A 18 -10.44 7.84 -5.23
C GLN A 18 -10.04 7.51 -6.67
N SER A 19 -9.90 8.53 -7.53
CA SER A 19 -9.47 8.36 -8.92
C SER A 19 -8.03 7.86 -9.07
N THR A 20 -7.18 8.10 -8.07
CA THR A 20 -5.77 7.67 -8.08
C THR A 20 -5.59 6.28 -7.47
N ILE A 21 -6.25 6.03 -6.33
CA ILE A 21 -6.15 4.75 -5.61
C ILE A 21 -6.88 3.63 -6.35
N GLY A 22 -8.05 3.92 -6.92
CA GLY A 22 -8.87 2.95 -7.67
C GLY A 22 -8.10 2.19 -8.76
N PRO A 23 -7.50 2.85 -9.76
CA PRO A 23 -6.75 2.18 -10.81
C PRO A 23 -5.49 1.49 -10.27
N SER A 24 -4.85 2.03 -9.22
CA SER A 24 -3.70 1.39 -8.59
C SER A 24 -4.07 0.04 -7.95
N LEU A 25 -5.17 -0.02 -7.21
CA LEU A 25 -5.67 -1.26 -6.61
C LEU A 25 -6.08 -2.29 -7.67
N LEU A 26 -6.74 -1.85 -8.75
CA LEU A 26 -7.10 -2.74 -9.86
C LEU A 26 -5.85 -3.33 -10.54
N CYS A 27 -4.80 -2.52 -10.72
CA CYS A 27 -3.54 -2.99 -11.26
C CYS A 27 -2.89 -4.03 -10.35
N ASP A 28 -2.83 -3.77 -9.04
CA ASP A 28 -2.28 -4.69 -8.04
C ASP A 28 -3.06 -6.03 -8.06
N ILE A 29 -4.40 -5.98 -8.06
CA ILE A 29 -5.26 -7.17 -8.13
C ILE A 29 -5.02 -7.97 -9.41
N TYR A 30 -4.86 -7.29 -10.56
CA TYR A 30 -4.58 -7.94 -11.82
C TYR A 30 -3.24 -8.69 -11.78
N ILE A 31 -2.20 -8.06 -11.23
CA ILE A 31 -0.88 -8.68 -11.04
C ILE A 31 -0.99 -9.87 -10.08
N PHE A 32 -1.75 -9.75 -8.99
CA PHE A 32 -2.01 -10.87 -8.07
C PHE A 32 -2.65 -12.06 -8.75
N ILE A 33 -3.70 -11.83 -9.55
CA ILE A 33 -4.38 -12.90 -10.28
C ILE A 33 -3.41 -13.56 -11.27
N TYR A 34 -2.58 -12.77 -11.95
CA TYR A 34 -1.56 -13.29 -12.86
C TYR A 34 -0.55 -14.18 -12.14
N PHE A 35 -0.04 -13.74 -10.99
CA PHE A 35 0.91 -14.51 -10.17
C PHE A 35 0.29 -15.78 -9.62
N ILE A 36 -0.95 -15.73 -9.09
CA ILE A 36 -1.63 -16.93 -8.58
C ILE A 36 -1.80 -17.97 -9.69
N ARG A 37 -2.13 -17.53 -10.92
CA ARG A 37 -2.26 -18.44 -12.07
C ARG A 37 -0.92 -19.05 -12.52
N HIS A 38 0.18 -18.32 -12.41
CA HIS A 38 1.51 -18.77 -12.87
C HIS A 38 2.44 -19.21 -11.73
N TRP A 39 1.94 -19.27 -10.49
CA TRP A 39 2.71 -19.54 -9.28
C TRP A 39 3.59 -20.79 -9.42
N GLN A 40 3.06 -21.89 -9.95
CA GLN A 40 3.80 -23.16 -10.02
C GLN A 40 5.02 -23.13 -10.94
N LYS A 41 5.01 -22.35 -12.03
CA LYS A 41 6.11 -22.32 -13.02
C LYS A 41 7.17 -21.27 -12.68
N GLU A 42 6.76 -20.12 -12.17
CA GLU A 42 7.61 -18.94 -11.97
C GLU A 42 8.38 -18.98 -10.65
N ILE A 43 7.77 -19.52 -9.59
CA ILE A 43 8.25 -19.33 -8.22
C ILE A 43 9.29 -20.38 -7.82
N VAL A 44 9.19 -21.59 -8.36
CA VAL A 44 10.16 -22.67 -8.09
C VAL A 44 11.52 -22.38 -8.74
N LYS A 45 11.57 -21.56 -9.78
CA LYS A 45 12.79 -21.35 -10.59
C LYS A 45 13.65 -20.17 -10.17
N SER A 46 13.09 -19.13 -9.53
CA SER A 46 13.87 -17.96 -9.14
C SER A 46 13.40 -17.34 -7.81
N PRO A 47 14.29 -17.23 -6.80
CA PRO A 47 13.97 -16.58 -5.53
C PRO A 47 13.70 -15.07 -5.68
N GLN A 48 14.11 -14.45 -6.79
CA GLN A 48 13.86 -13.03 -7.04
C GLN A 48 12.36 -12.73 -7.18
N HIS A 49 11.60 -13.64 -7.78
CA HIS A 49 10.15 -13.46 -7.96
C HIS A 49 9.39 -13.50 -6.63
N HIS A 50 9.87 -14.27 -5.65
CA HIS A 50 9.30 -14.28 -4.30
C HIS A 50 9.39 -12.89 -3.63
N VAL A 51 10.52 -12.21 -3.78
CA VAL A 51 10.73 -10.89 -3.17
C VAL A 51 9.78 -9.85 -3.76
N ILE A 52 9.59 -9.89 -5.08
CA ILE A 52 8.65 -9.00 -5.79
C ILE A 52 7.22 -9.23 -5.31
N ILE A 53 6.79 -10.49 -5.16
CA ILE A 53 5.46 -10.84 -4.66
C ILE A 53 5.28 -10.33 -3.22
N CYS A 54 6.27 -10.53 -2.34
CA CYS A 54 6.21 -10.01 -0.97
C CYS A 54 6.09 -8.48 -0.93
N MET A 55 6.85 -7.77 -1.77
CA MET A 55 6.72 -6.32 -1.91
C MET A 55 5.33 -5.88 -2.39
N LEU A 56 4.75 -6.59 -3.36
CA LEU A 56 3.39 -6.33 -3.84
C LEU A 56 2.34 -6.55 -2.75
N ILE A 57 2.48 -7.61 -1.94
CA ILE A 57 1.57 -7.91 -0.81
C ILE A 57 1.63 -6.81 0.23
N ILE A 58 2.84 -6.40 0.63
CA ILE A 58 3.05 -5.32 1.60
C ILE A 58 2.43 -4.02 1.08
N SER A 59 2.71 -3.67 -0.18
CA SER A 59 2.17 -2.45 -0.80
C SER A 59 0.64 -2.48 -0.89
N PHE A 60 0.07 -3.63 -1.24
CA PHE A 60 -1.38 -3.80 -1.31
C PHE A 60 -2.04 -3.70 0.08
N LEU A 61 -1.45 -4.34 1.09
CA LEU A 61 -1.92 -4.25 2.47
C LEU A 61 -1.91 -2.80 2.96
N GLN A 62 -0.80 -2.08 2.75
CA GLN A 62 -0.66 -0.69 3.13
C GLN A 62 -1.72 0.21 2.45
N LYS A 63 -1.90 0.07 1.13
CA LYS A 63 -2.95 0.82 0.41
C LYS A 63 -4.35 0.48 0.93
N THR A 64 -4.61 -0.81 1.21
CA THR A 64 -5.91 -1.30 1.67
C THR A 64 -6.23 -0.85 3.09
N THR A 65 -5.21 -0.69 3.95
CA THR A 65 -5.40 -0.09 5.27
C THR A 65 -5.57 1.42 5.15
N ASP A 66 -4.66 2.14 4.49
CA ASP A 66 -4.67 3.61 4.48
C ASP A 66 -5.87 4.21 3.74
N ALA A 67 -6.31 3.61 2.63
CA ALA A 67 -7.37 4.13 1.80
C ALA A 67 -8.73 4.29 2.53
N PRO A 68 -9.31 3.28 3.19
CA PRO A 68 -10.60 3.41 3.87
C PRO A 68 -10.55 4.44 4.99
N LEU A 69 -9.42 4.55 5.69
CA LEU A 69 -9.25 5.51 6.78
C LEU A 69 -9.25 6.96 6.26
N LEU A 70 -8.48 7.22 5.20
CA LEU A 70 -8.43 8.52 4.53
C LEU A 70 -9.76 8.87 3.88
N LEU A 71 -10.40 7.91 3.20
CA LEU A 71 -11.72 8.10 2.58
C LEU A 71 -12.79 8.42 3.63
N PHE A 72 -12.75 7.77 4.80
CA PHE A 72 -13.65 8.08 5.91
C PHE A 72 -13.43 9.51 6.42
N TYR A 73 -12.17 9.88 6.65
CA TYR A 73 -11.82 11.23 7.10
C TYR A 73 -12.29 12.32 6.11
N PHE A 74 -12.03 12.14 4.81
CA PHE A 74 -12.45 13.11 3.79
C PHE A 74 -13.96 13.19 3.58
N ARG A 75 -14.70 12.11 3.86
CA ARG A 75 -16.16 12.06 3.65
C ARG A 75 -16.95 12.60 4.83
N TRP A 76 -16.53 12.31 6.06
CA TRP A 76 -17.24 12.76 7.26
C TRP A 76 -16.69 14.05 7.85
N GLY A 77 -15.51 14.51 7.43
CA GLY A 77 -14.89 15.75 7.92
C GLY A 77 -14.46 15.70 9.40
N GLU A 78 -14.84 14.65 10.11
CA GLU A 78 -14.48 14.39 11.49
C GLU A 78 -13.21 13.52 11.53
N ASN A 79 -12.25 13.98 12.33
CA ASN A 79 -11.25 13.07 12.88
C ASN A 79 -12.02 12.04 13.69
N VAL A 80 -12.17 10.82 13.16
CA VAL A 80 -12.67 9.68 13.93
C VAL A 80 -11.98 9.76 15.28
N GLN A 81 -12.72 9.82 16.39
CA GLN A 81 -12.13 9.71 17.72
C GLN A 81 -11.52 8.32 17.80
N GLN A 82 -10.30 8.19 17.29
CA GLN A 82 -9.59 6.93 17.27
C GLN A 82 -9.29 6.64 18.72
N THR A 83 -9.83 5.52 19.18
CA THR A 83 -9.45 4.98 20.48
C THR A 83 -7.93 4.85 20.51
N TYR A 84 -7.33 5.10 21.67
CA TYR A 84 -5.87 4.99 21.85
C TYR A 84 -5.33 3.67 21.30
N THR A 85 -6.08 2.58 21.50
CA THR A 85 -5.77 1.25 20.96
C THR A 85 -5.73 1.20 19.44
N PHE A 86 -6.69 1.82 18.74
CA PHE A 86 -6.70 1.84 17.28
C PHE A 86 -5.47 2.56 16.74
N CYS A 87 -5.15 3.74 17.29
CA CYS A 87 -3.99 4.52 16.86
C CYS A 87 -2.67 3.78 17.15
N ALA A 88 -2.55 3.11 18.30
CA ALA A 88 -1.38 2.30 18.63
C ALA A 88 -1.21 1.10 17.68
N VAL A 89 -2.30 0.38 17.35
CA VAL A 89 -2.27 -0.72 16.37
C VAL A 89 -1.90 -0.19 14.99
N TRP A 90 -2.41 0.98 14.61
CA TRP A 90 -2.11 1.60 13.33
C TRP A 90 -0.63 1.97 13.20
N ILE A 91 -0.09 2.67 14.19
CA ILE A 91 1.32 3.06 14.23
C ILE A 91 2.20 1.80 14.24
N TRP A 92 1.83 0.78 15.01
CA TRP A 92 2.55 -0.48 15.03
C TRP A 92 2.56 -1.16 13.64
N LEU A 93 1.42 -1.19 12.96
CA LEU A 93 1.26 -1.76 11.63
C LEU A 93 2.08 -0.98 10.59
N ASP A 94 2.01 0.35 10.62
CA ASP A 94 2.76 1.24 9.72
C ASP A 94 4.28 1.14 9.95
N CYS A 95 4.72 1.12 11.22
CA CYS A 95 6.12 0.86 11.57
C CYS A 95 6.58 -0.52 11.10
N THR A 96 5.75 -1.55 11.25
CA THR A 96 6.10 -2.92 10.84
C THR A 96 6.20 -3.02 9.32
N LEU A 97 5.22 -2.48 8.58
CA LEU A 97 5.21 -2.46 7.11
C LEU A 97 6.39 -1.67 6.55
N THR A 98 6.66 -0.48 7.10
CA THR A 98 7.78 0.37 6.69
C THR A 98 9.12 -0.28 7.01
N GLY A 99 9.25 -0.89 8.19
CA GLY A 99 10.44 -1.65 8.57
C GLY A 99 10.69 -2.85 7.64
N CYS A 100 9.65 -3.62 7.33
CA CYS A 100 9.74 -4.71 6.37
C CYS A 100 10.13 -4.22 4.97
N ALA A 101 9.55 -3.12 4.50
CA ALA A 101 9.88 -2.54 3.20
C ALA A 101 11.36 -2.09 3.12
N MET A 102 11.89 -1.47 4.18
CA MET A 102 13.30 -1.09 4.23
C MET A 102 14.23 -2.31 4.23
N GLN A 103 13.92 -3.34 5.01
CA GLN A 103 14.70 -4.58 5.05
C GLN A 103 14.69 -5.29 3.69
N LEU A 104 13.51 -5.40 3.06
CA LEU A 104 13.36 -5.97 1.71
C LEU A 104 14.12 -5.16 0.65
N GLY A 105 14.09 -3.82 0.73
CA GLY A 105 14.85 -2.95 -0.17
C GLY A 105 16.37 -3.14 -0.04
N PHE A 106 16.86 -3.38 1.19
CA PHE A 106 18.28 -3.65 1.43
C PHE A 106 18.71 -5.00 0.87
N VAL A 107 17.87 -6.03 1.04
CA VAL A 107 18.08 -7.36 0.46
C VAL A 107 18.08 -7.31 -1.07
N LEU A 108 17.16 -6.55 -1.68
CA LEU A 108 17.09 -6.38 -3.13
C LEU A 108 18.35 -5.72 -3.70
N LYS A 109 18.84 -4.66 -3.04
CA LYS A 109 20.11 -4.01 -3.41
C LYS A 109 21.30 -4.97 -3.33
N GLY A 110 21.36 -5.79 -2.28
CA GLY A 110 22.40 -6.81 -2.12
C GLY A 110 22.37 -7.87 -3.24
N ILE A 111 21.19 -8.38 -3.58
CA ILE A 111 21.01 -9.36 -4.66
C ILE A 111 21.36 -8.76 -6.03
N CYS A 112 20.95 -7.52 -6.31
CA CYS A 112 21.32 -6.82 -7.55
C CYS A 112 22.83 -6.62 -7.67
N LEU A 113 23.52 -6.24 -6.58
CA LEU A 113 24.98 -6.12 -6.56
C LEU A 113 25.67 -7.47 -6.81
N PHE A 114 25.17 -8.55 -6.19
CA PHE A 114 25.71 -9.89 -6.41
C PHE A 114 25.60 -10.36 -7.87
N PHE A 115 24.51 -9.99 -8.55
CA PHE A 115 24.27 -10.34 -9.96
C PHE A 115 25.01 -9.45 -10.97
N ILE A 116 25.49 -8.27 -10.55
CA ILE A 116 26.33 -7.39 -11.39
C ILE A 116 27.80 -7.81 -11.33
N ILE A 117 28.21 -8.42 -10.20
CA ILE A 117 29.61 -8.80 -9.95
C ILE A 117 29.95 -10.19 -10.51
N ASN A 118 28.98 -11.11 -10.57
CA ASN A 118 29.10 -12.42 -11.21
C ASN A 118 28.60 -12.39 -12.66
#